data_AF-A0A3M3ZMX2-F1
#
_entry.id   AF-A0A3M3ZMX2-F1
#
_cell.length_a   1.000
_cell.length_b   1.000
_cell.length_c   1.000
_cell.angle_alpha   90.00
_cell.angle_beta   90.00
_cell.angle_gamma   90.00
#
_symmetry.space_group_name_H-M   'P 1'
#
loop_
_entity.id
_entity.type
_entity.pdbx_description
1 polymer ?
#
loop_
_entity_poly.entity_id
_entity_poly.type
_entity_poly.pdbx_seq_one_letter_code
_entity_poly.pdbx_strand_id
1 'polypeptide(L)'
;MTVSTSRPSMKTLSKPTLHCTTRARCAVRIRASSPGMVSMFWLLATFAYLLGSLSFAILLSRLSGSPDPRASGSGNAGATNMLRLAGKKLAILTLLGDLCKGLIPVVLAGASGLAPSQQGWIGVCAVLGHLFPLYFRFRGGKGVATAAGVLLGLYPPAAALAIAAWLLTLYLTRTSSLAAL
;
A
#
# COMPACT_ATOMS: atom_id res chain seq x y z
N MET A 1 53.46 -65.43 -13.18
CA MET A 1 52.06 -64.99 -13.09
C MET A 1 52.02 -63.49 -13.37
N THR A 2 51.37 -63.14 -14.50
CA THR A 2 50.65 -61.89 -14.82
C THR A 2 51.09 -60.58 -14.14
N VAL A 3 51.78 -59.70 -14.86
CA VAL A 3 51.26 -58.55 -15.65
C VAL A 3 50.79 -57.40 -14.74
N SER A 4 51.39 -56.20 -14.87
CA SER A 4 50.69 -55.06 -15.49
C SER A 4 51.45 -53.72 -15.35
N THR A 5 51.79 -53.16 -16.53
CA THR A 5 51.66 -51.73 -16.94
C THR A 5 52.38 -50.64 -16.11
N SER A 6 53.55 -50.14 -16.54
CA SER A 6 53.81 -49.14 -17.60
C SER A 6 53.68 -47.66 -17.17
N ARG A 7 54.86 -47.05 -16.90
CA ARG A 7 55.41 -45.71 -17.28
C ARG A 7 54.55 -44.77 -18.17
N PRO A 8 54.93 -43.48 -18.40
CA PRO A 8 55.65 -42.50 -17.58
C PRO A 8 55.18 -41.00 -17.75
N SER A 9 55.65 -40.14 -16.84
CA SER A 9 56.33 -38.83 -17.00
C SER A 9 55.81 -37.67 -17.89
N MET A 10 55.80 -36.50 -17.22
CA MET A 10 56.17 -35.14 -17.67
C MET A 10 55.24 -34.38 -18.63
N LYS A 11 54.75 -33.22 -18.17
CA LYS A 11 55.27 -31.91 -18.60
C LYS A 11 54.69 -30.76 -17.76
N THR A 12 55.59 -29.84 -17.45
CA THR A 12 55.46 -28.49 -16.88
C THR A 12 54.33 -27.65 -17.49
N LEU A 13 53.54 -26.94 -16.68
CA LEU A 13 52.74 -25.79 -17.12
C LEU A 13 52.83 -24.60 -16.16
N SER A 14 53.41 -23.53 -16.70
CA SER A 14 53.32 -22.07 -16.43
C SER A 14 52.45 -21.54 -15.27
N LYS A 15 53.01 -20.58 -14.51
CA LYS A 15 52.29 -19.58 -13.69
C LYS A 15 51.59 -18.50 -14.57
N PRO A 16 50.99 -17.42 -14.01
CA PRO A 16 49.57 -17.26 -13.69
C PRO A 16 48.92 -16.12 -14.50
N THR A 17 47.59 -16.06 -14.66
CA THR A 17 46.86 -14.81 -15.00
C THR A 17 45.34 -14.94 -14.83
N LEU A 18 44.73 -13.84 -14.40
CA LEU A 18 43.31 -13.63 -14.06
C LEU A 18 42.34 -14.05 -15.16
N HIS A 19 41.14 -14.52 -14.78
CA HIS A 19 39.91 -14.06 -15.45
C HIS A 19 38.69 -14.11 -14.51
N CYS A 20 38.27 -12.91 -14.09
CA CYS A 20 36.93 -12.62 -13.58
C CYS A 20 35.95 -12.72 -14.75
N THR A 21 35.30 -13.86 -14.93
CA THR A 21 34.24 -14.04 -15.93
C THR A 21 33.15 -14.96 -15.39
N THR A 22 32.14 -14.38 -14.76
CA THR A 22 30.76 -14.46 -15.26
C THR A 22 29.84 -13.69 -14.31
N ARG A 23 29.25 -12.63 -14.86
CA ARG A 23 27.97 -12.07 -14.40
C ARG A 23 27.04 -13.23 -14.01
N ALA A 24 26.85 -13.44 -12.71
CA ALA A 24 25.69 -14.14 -12.22
C ALA A 24 24.49 -13.33 -12.71
N ARG A 25 23.89 -13.81 -13.82
CA ARG A 25 22.71 -13.22 -14.41
C ARG A 25 21.64 -13.33 -13.33
N CYS A 26 21.37 -12.21 -12.67
CA CYS A 26 20.16 -11.97 -11.90
C CYS A 26 19.01 -12.00 -12.91
N ALA A 27 18.61 -13.21 -13.30
CA ALA A 27 17.47 -13.44 -14.16
C ALA A 27 16.25 -13.13 -13.31
N VAL A 28 15.83 -11.86 -13.33
CA VAL A 28 14.49 -11.44 -12.92
C VAL A 28 13.54 -12.24 -13.78
N ARG A 29 13.08 -13.37 -13.26
CA ARG A 29 12.12 -14.24 -13.92
C ARG A 29 10.79 -13.50 -13.90
N ILE A 30 10.52 -12.73 -14.94
CA ILE A 30 9.21 -12.15 -15.20
C ILE A 30 8.27 -13.34 -15.39
N ARG A 31 7.58 -13.74 -14.32
CA ARG A 31 6.54 -14.76 -14.38
C ARG A 31 5.42 -14.14 -15.20
N ALA A 32 5.23 -14.65 -16.43
CA ALA A 32 4.09 -14.27 -17.24
C ALA A 32 2.81 -14.44 -16.40
N SER A 33 2.01 -13.39 -16.32
CA SER A 33 0.79 -13.38 -15.53
C SER A 33 -0.18 -14.39 -16.12
N SER A 34 -0.55 -15.44 -15.38
CA SER A 34 -1.61 -16.35 -15.78
C SER A 34 -2.91 -15.55 -16.03
N PRO A 35 -3.75 -15.91 -17.01
CA PRO A 35 -4.97 -15.15 -17.34
C PRO A 35 -5.89 -14.93 -16.13
N GLY A 36 -5.96 -15.88 -15.18
CA GLY A 36 -6.71 -15.71 -13.93
C GLY A 36 -6.17 -14.61 -13.01
N MET A 37 -4.87 -14.34 -13.04
CA MET A 37 -4.23 -13.29 -12.24
C MET A 37 -4.59 -11.90 -12.74
N VAL A 38 -4.76 -11.75 -14.06
CA VAL A 38 -5.20 -10.49 -14.68
C VAL A 38 -6.65 -10.19 -14.31
N SER A 39 -7.54 -11.18 -14.40
CA SER A 39 -8.94 -11.00 -13.99
C SER A 39 -9.07 -10.66 -12.50
N MET A 40 -8.29 -11.32 -11.65
CA MET A 40 -8.28 -11.06 -10.21
C MET A 40 -7.78 -9.66 -9.86
N PHE A 41 -6.76 -9.17 -10.57
CA PHE A 41 -6.29 -7.79 -10.43
C PHE A 41 -7.40 -6.78 -10.67
N TRP A 42 -8.11 -6.89 -11.80
CA TRP A 42 -9.19 -5.95 -12.14
C TRP A 42 -10.35 -6.02 -11.14
N LEU A 43 -10.75 -7.22 -10.72
CA LEU A 43 -11.79 -7.40 -9.69
C LEU A 43 -11.41 -6.70 -8.38
N LEU A 44 -10.18 -6.90 -7.90
CA LEU A 44 -9.72 -6.27 -6.67
C LEU A 44 -9.51 -4.76 -6.82
N ALA A 45 -9.08 -4.28 -7.99
CA ALA A 45 -8.95 -2.85 -8.26
C ALA A 45 -10.32 -2.14 -8.25
N THR A 46 -11.33 -2.74 -8.91
CA THR A 46 -12.71 -2.24 -8.86
C THR A 46 -13.27 -2.30 -7.45
N PHE A 47 -13.09 -3.42 -6.74
CA PHE A 47 -13.49 -3.55 -5.34
C PHE A 47 -12.84 -2.49 -4.45
N ALA A 48 -11.54 -2.24 -4.61
CA ALA A 48 -10.80 -1.22 -3.87
C ALA A 48 -11.37 0.18 -4.11
N TYR A 49 -11.68 0.55 -5.36
CA TYR A 49 -12.28 1.84 -5.68
C TYR A 49 -13.68 2.00 -5.07
N LEU A 50 -14.52 0.97 -5.16
CA LEU A 50 -15.88 1.00 -4.60
C LEU A 50 -15.84 1.07 -3.07
N LEU A 51 -15.01 0.24 -2.42
CA LEU A 51 -14.83 0.28 -0.97
C LEU A 51 -14.23 1.63 -0.52
N GLY A 52 -13.24 2.15 -1.25
CA GLY A 52 -12.64 3.46 -1.04
C GLY A 52 -13.65 4.60 -1.16
N SER A 53 -14.62 4.47 -2.07
CA SER A 53 -15.71 5.43 -2.30
C SER A 53 -16.68 5.57 -1.14
N LEU A 54 -16.64 4.66 -0.16
CA LEU A 54 -17.38 4.82 1.08
C LEU A 54 -16.68 5.85 1.99
N SER A 55 -17.21 7.07 2.02
CA SER A 55 -16.77 8.11 2.97
C SER A 55 -17.37 7.85 4.35
N PHE A 56 -16.54 7.33 5.28
CA PHE A 56 -16.99 7.07 6.65
C PHE A 56 -17.36 8.36 7.38
N ALA A 57 -16.72 9.49 7.07
CA ALA A 57 -17.08 10.78 7.67
C ALA A 57 -18.55 11.15 7.37
N ILE A 58 -18.95 11.05 6.10
CA ILE A 58 -20.32 11.38 5.65
C ILE A 58 -21.31 10.31 6.11
N LEU A 59 -20.94 9.04 6.05
CA LEU A 59 -21.80 7.94 6.50
C LEU A 59 -22.10 8.08 7.99
N LEU A 60 -21.08 8.27 8.81
CA LEU A 60 -21.22 8.39 10.25
C LEU A 60 -21.95 9.66 10.65
N SER A 61 -21.70 10.80 9.98
CA SER A 61 -22.44 12.03 10.27
C SER A 61 -23.94 11.86 10.03
N ARG A 62 -24.33 11.18 8.94
CA ARG A 62 -25.73 10.87 8.63
C ARG A 62 -26.34 9.92 9.66
N LEU A 63 -25.61 8.88 10.07
CA LEU A 63 -26.09 7.91 11.06
C LEU A 63 -26.23 8.50 12.46
N SER A 64 -25.39 9.47 12.84
CA SER A 64 -25.44 10.14 14.13
C SER A 64 -26.32 11.39 14.16
N GLY A 65 -26.93 11.77 13.03
CA GLY A 65 -27.69 13.03 12.91
C GLY A 65 -26.84 14.29 13.01
N SER A 66 -25.52 14.18 12.84
CA SER A 66 -24.59 15.32 12.87
C SER A 66 -24.55 16.05 11.52
N PRO A 67 -24.15 17.34 11.48
CA PRO A 67 -24.05 18.10 10.24
C PRO A 67 -23.15 17.43 9.18
N ASP A 68 -23.48 17.59 7.89
CA ASP A 68 -22.64 17.06 6.80
C ASP A 68 -21.23 17.70 6.89
N PRO A 69 -20.15 16.89 7.01
CA PRO A 69 -18.79 17.41 7.17
C PRO A 69 -18.29 18.22 5.97
N ARG A 70 -18.96 18.15 4.81
CA ARG A 70 -18.62 18.97 3.65
C ARG A 70 -19.23 20.37 3.68
N ALA A 71 -20.26 20.57 4.49
CA ALA A 71 -20.95 21.86 4.66
C ALA A 71 -20.57 22.57 5.97
N SER A 72 -19.70 21.98 6.78
CA SER A 72 -19.38 22.50 8.12
C SER A 72 -17.91 22.30 8.49
N GLY A 73 -17.42 23.10 9.44
CA GLY A 73 -16.04 23.04 9.91
C GLY A 73 -15.05 23.41 8.80
N SER A 74 -14.10 22.52 8.51
CA SER A 74 -13.12 22.74 7.42
C SER A 74 -13.63 22.37 6.03
N GLY A 75 -14.87 21.87 5.91
CA GLY A 75 -15.45 21.38 4.65
C GLY A 75 -14.84 20.06 4.14
N ASN A 76 -13.90 19.46 4.87
CA ASN A 76 -13.27 18.19 4.49
C ASN A 76 -14.01 16.99 5.10
N ALA A 77 -14.30 15.97 4.28
CA ALA A 77 -14.89 14.71 4.72
C ALA A 77 -13.83 13.77 5.32
N GLY A 78 -13.25 14.14 6.46
CA GLY A 78 -12.21 13.35 7.15
C GLY A 78 -12.23 13.49 8.68
N ALA A 79 -11.47 12.63 9.35
CA ALA A 79 -11.47 12.47 10.80
C ALA A 79 -11.20 13.77 11.59
N THR A 80 -10.27 14.62 11.14
CA THR A 80 -10.00 15.90 11.83
C THR A 80 -11.21 16.82 11.83
N ASN A 81 -12.00 16.84 10.77
CA ASN A 81 -13.21 17.65 10.73
C ASN A 81 -14.32 17.02 11.58
N MET A 82 -14.45 15.69 11.52
CA MET A 82 -15.37 14.94 12.40
C MET A 82 -15.07 15.17 13.89
N LEU A 83 -13.80 15.34 14.28
CA LEU A 83 -13.44 15.68 15.65
C LEU A 83 -14.05 17.02 16.10
N ARG A 84 -14.12 18.00 15.19
CA ARG A 84 -14.68 19.33 15.44
C ARG A 84 -16.20 19.33 15.45
N LEU A 85 -16.82 18.54 14.60
CA LEU A 85 -18.27 18.57 14.37
C LEU A 85 -19.06 17.55 15.21
N ALA A 86 -18.49 16.38 15.42
CA ALA A 86 -19.22 15.20 15.90
C ALA A 86 -18.50 14.50 17.08
N GLY A 87 -17.40 15.08 17.55
CA GLY A 87 -16.65 14.64 18.73
C GLY A 87 -15.68 13.48 18.49
N LYS A 88 -14.95 13.14 19.56
CA LYS A 88 -13.82 12.20 19.51
C LYS A 88 -14.20 10.79 19.05
N LYS A 89 -15.36 10.29 19.47
CA LYS A 89 -15.82 8.93 19.13
C LYS A 89 -16.01 8.77 17.62
N LEU A 90 -16.73 9.69 16.98
CA LEU A 90 -17.00 9.63 15.54
C LEU A 90 -15.75 9.95 14.70
N ALA A 91 -14.86 10.81 15.21
CA ALA A 91 -13.56 11.05 14.59
C ALA A 91 -12.69 9.79 14.52
N ILE A 92 -12.59 9.05 15.64
CA ILE A 92 -11.82 7.79 15.70
C ILE A 92 -12.44 6.75 14.77
N LEU A 93 -13.77 6.60 14.80
CA LEU A 93 -14.45 5.62 13.93
C LEU A 93 -14.29 5.97 12.44
N THR A 94 -14.31 7.25 12.09
CA THR A 94 -14.00 7.73 10.74
C THR A 94 -12.58 7.36 10.34
N LEU A 95 -11.60 7.63 11.21
CA LEU A 95 -10.19 7.34 10.96
C LEU A 95 -9.98 5.84 10.73
N LEU A 96 -10.55 4.98 11.59
CA LEU A 96 -10.46 3.54 11.48
C LEU A 96 -11.12 3.02 10.20
N GLY A 97 -12.33 3.49 9.88
CA GLY A 97 -13.02 3.11 8.65
C GLY A 97 -12.24 3.49 7.38
N ASP A 98 -11.73 4.72 7.34
CA ASP A 98 -10.93 5.21 6.21
C ASP A 98 -9.56 4.52 6.09
N LEU A 99 -8.99 4.03 7.21
CA LEU A 99 -7.79 3.21 7.21
C LEU A 99 -8.08 1.78 6.72
N CYS A 100 -9.13 1.15 7.25
CA CYS A 100 -9.52 -0.21 6.89
C CYS A 100 -9.84 -0.34 5.41
N LYS A 101 -10.54 0.63 4.80
CA LYS A 101 -10.85 0.56 3.36
C LYS A 101 -9.62 0.64 2.45
N GLY A 102 -8.51 1.23 2.94
CA GLY A 102 -7.23 1.20 2.24
C GLY A 102 -6.46 -0.10 2.48
N LEU A 103 -6.53 -0.62 3.70
CA LEU A 103 -5.81 -1.83 4.12
C LEU A 103 -6.38 -3.11 3.50
N ILE A 104 -7.71 -3.30 3.59
CA ILE A 104 -8.37 -4.56 3.24
C ILE A 104 -8.09 -4.99 1.79
N PRO A 105 -8.26 -4.13 0.77
CA PRO A 105 -8.02 -4.56 -0.62
C PRO A 105 -6.56 -4.93 -0.90
N VAL A 106 -5.62 -4.26 -0.24
CA VAL A 106 -4.18 -4.52 -0.39
C VAL A 106 -3.80 -5.86 0.25
N VAL A 107 -4.30 -6.14 1.46
CA VAL A 107 -4.06 -7.42 2.13
C VAL A 107 -4.69 -8.57 1.33
N LEU A 108 -5.90 -8.39 0.80
CA LEU A 108 -6.54 -9.37 -0.09
C LEU A 108 -5.73 -9.61 -1.36
N ALA A 109 -5.15 -8.55 -1.96
CA ALA A 109 -4.28 -8.66 -3.11
C ALA A 109 -3.01 -9.47 -2.81
N GLY A 110 -2.39 -9.23 -1.66
CA GLY A 110 -1.23 -10.00 -1.18
C GLY A 110 -1.57 -11.47 -0.92
N ALA A 111 -2.67 -11.73 -0.23
CA ALA A 111 -3.16 -13.09 0.02
C ALA A 111 -3.52 -13.84 -1.28
N SER A 112 -3.90 -13.11 -2.32
CA SER A 112 -4.20 -13.63 -3.66
C SER A 112 -2.96 -13.85 -4.54
N GLY A 113 -1.75 -13.60 -4.00
CA GLY A 113 -0.49 -13.82 -4.72
C GLY A 113 -0.17 -12.79 -5.81
N LEU A 114 -0.83 -11.62 -5.79
CA LEU A 114 -0.51 -10.54 -6.71
C LEU A 114 0.86 -9.94 -6.40
N ALA A 115 1.60 -9.53 -7.43
CA ALA A 115 2.91 -8.91 -7.27
C ALA A 115 2.82 -7.60 -6.47
N PRO A 116 3.86 -7.19 -5.72
CA PRO A 116 3.84 -5.94 -4.94
C PRO A 116 3.45 -4.70 -5.76
N SER A 117 3.85 -4.64 -7.04
CA SER A 117 3.44 -3.56 -7.95
C SER A 117 1.93 -3.53 -8.21
N GLN A 118 1.28 -4.69 -8.34
CA GLN A 118 -0.16 -4.81 -8.53
C GLN A 118 -0.92 -4.44 -7.24
N GLN A 119 -0.42 -4.87 -6.08
CA GLN A 119 -0.97 -4.46 -4.78
C GLN A 119 -0.93 -2.95 -4.61
N GLY A 120 0.17 -2.30 -5.02
CA GLY A 120 0.31 -0.84 -5.03
C GLY A 120 -0.76 -0.16 -5.88
N TRP A 121 -1.01 -0.65 -7.10
CA TRP A 121 -2.08 -0.13 -7.96
C TRP A 121 -3.48 -0.30 -7.36
N ILE A 122 -3.75 -1.43 -6.71
CA ILE A 122 -5.02 -1.65 -5.98
C ILE A 122 -5.15 -0.65 -4.83
N GLY A 123 -4.07 -0.36 -4.12
CA GLY A 123 -4.02 0.70 -3.10
C GLY A 123 -4.31 2.09 -3.68
N VAL A 124 -3.77 2.42 -4.85
CA VAL A 124 -4.09 3.67 -5.57
C VAL A 124 -5.58 3.75 -5.88
N CYS A 125 -6.21 2.66 -6.34
CA CYS A 125 -7.66 2.63 -6.57
C CYS A 125 -8.47 2.92 -5.30
N ALA A 126 -8.07 2.38 -4.14
CA ALA A 126 -8.72 2.68 -2.86
C ALA A 126 -8.60 4.16 -2.47
N VAL A 127 -7.42 4.76 -2.65
CA VAL A 127 -7.19 6.18 -2.37
C VAL A 127 -7.98 7.07 -3.35
N LEU A 128 -8.03 6.72 -4.64
CA LEU A 128 -8.86 7.41 -5.63
C LEU A 128 -10.35 7.33 -5.30
N GLY A 129 -10.83 6.19 -4.81
CA GLY A 129 -12.18 6.06 -4.28
C GLY A 129 -12.44 7.04 -3.12
N HIS A 130 -11.50 7.19 -2.18
CA HIS A 130 -11.66 8.14 -1.08
C HIS A 130 -11.69 9.61 -1.55
N LEU A 131 -10.84 9.97 -2.53
CA LEU A 131 -10.72 11.32 -3.09
C LEU A 131 -11.95 11.69 -3.93
N PHE A 132 -12.35 10.77 -4.81
CA PHE A 132 -13.46 10.90 -5.77
C PHE A 132 -14.50 9.81 -5.53
N PRO A 133 -15.23 9.87 -4.41
CA PRO A 133 -16.17 8.83 -4.03
C PRO A 133 -17.41 8.82 -4.93
N LEU A 134 -17.64 7.69 -5.57
CA LEU A 134 -18.79 7.45 -6.46
C LEU A 134 -20.12 7.78 -5.77
N TYR A 135 -20.30 7.31 -4.53
CA TYR A 135 -21.56 7.44 -3.78
C TYR A 135 -21.83 8.85 -3.26
N PHE A 136 -20.84 9.74 -3.29
CA PHE A 136 -20.91 11.07 -2.66
C PHE A 136 -20.63 12.20 -3.66
N ARG A 137 -21.04 12.02 -4.92
CA ARG A 137 -20.92 13.01 -6.01
C ARG A 137 -19.46 13.41 -6.27
N PHE A 138 -18.52 12.46 -6.13
CA PHE A 138 -17.09 12.66 -6.35
C PHE A 138 -16.45 13.77 -5.48
N ARG A 139 -17.07 14.10 -4.35
CA ARG A 139 -16.53 15.07 -3.37
C ARG A 139 -16.14 14.35 -2.08
N GLY A 140 -14.87 13.95 -2.01
CA GLY A 140 -14.31 13.15 -0.92
C GLY A 140 -13.45 13.93 0.08
N GLY A 141 -12.55 13.20 0.72
CA GLY A 141 -11.57 13.73 1.68
C GLY A 141 -10.14 13.76 1.11
N LYS A 142 -9.14 13.98 1.97
CA LYS A 142 -7.73 14.12 1.57
C LYS A 142 -6.98 12.79 1.38
N GLY A 143 -7.56 11.66 1.79
CA GLY A 143 -6.96 10.34 1.58
C GLY A 143 -5.84 9.93 2.53
N VAL A 144 -5.42 10.75 3.49
CA VAL A 144 -4.28 10.46 4.39
C VAL A 144 -4.44 9.13 5.15
N ALA A 145 -5.60 8.91 5.78
CA ALA A 145 -5.86 7.67 6.53
C ALA A 145 -5.93 6.45 5.61
N THR A 146 -6.51 6.61 4.42
CA THR A 146 -6.60 5.54 3.41
C THR A 146 -5.22 5.19 2.85
N ALA A 147 -4.37 6.18 2.58
CA ALA A 147 -2.99 5.97 2.18
C ALA A 147 -2.16 5.27 3.28
N ALA A 148 -2.35 5.66 4.55
CA ALA A 148 -1.73 4.97 5.67
C ALA A 148 -2.17 3.49 5.76
N GLY A 149 -3.45 3.19 5.53
CA GLY A 149 -3.96 1.82 5.45
C GLY A 149 -3.35 1.02 4.30
N VAL A 150 -3.21 1.63 3.11
CA VAL A 150 -2.52 1.02 1.96
C VAL A 150 -1.07 0.70 2.30
N LEU A 151 -0.35 1.67 2.87
CA LEU A 151 1.06 1.49 3.23
C LEU A 151 1.23 0.40 4.31
N LEU A 152 0.28 0.33 5.26
CA LEU A 152 0.26 -0.71 6.28
C LEU A 152 0.06 -2.11 5.67
N GLY A 153 -0.77 -2.23 4.64
CA GLY A 153 -0.96 -3.48 3.91
C GLY A 153 0.23 -3.90 3.06
N LEU A 154 0.92 -2.93 2.44
CA LEU A 154 2.08 -3.18 1.57
C LEU A 154 3.34 -3.48 2.38
N TYR A 155 3.65 -2.64 3.35
CA TYR A 155 4.88 -2.71 4.12
C TYR A 155 4.73 -2.06 5.50
N PRO A 156 4.33 -2.82 6.54
CA PRO A 156 4.06 -2.31 7.88
C PRO A 156 5.17 -1.46 8.50
N PRO A 157 6.48 -1.77 8.32
CA PRO A 157 7.54 -0.91 8.87
C PRO A 157 7.53 0.51 8.29
N ALA A 158 7.28 0.69 6.99
CA ALA A 158 7.16 2.02 6.42
C ALA A 158 5.91 2.76 6.92
N ALA A 159 4.81 2.05 7.13
CA ALA A 159 3.61 2.63 7.71
C ALA A 159 3.86 3.15 9.13
N ALA A 160 4.58 2.39 9.95
CA ALA A 160 4.96 2.81 11.30
C ALA A 160 5.83 4.08 11.28
N LEU A 161 6.83 4.15 10.39
CA LEU A 161 7.67 5.34 10.23
C LEU A 161 6.85 6.54 9.74
N ALA A 162 5.96 6.35 8.77
CA ALA A 162 5.09 7.42 8.26
C ALA A 162 4.13 7.94 9.35
N ILE A 163 3.53 7.06 10.15
CA ILE A 163 2.68 7.43 11.28
C ILE A 163 3.49 8.17 12.35
N ALA A 164 4.70 7.70 12.66
CA ALA A 164 5.58 8.35 13.63
C ALA A 164 5.98 9.76 13.16
N ALA A 165 6.35 9.93 11.89
CA ALA A 165 6.65 11.23 11.30
C ALA A 165 5.42 12.15 11.32
N TRP A 166 4.25 11.64 10.95
CA TRP A 166 2.99 12.39 11.00
C TRP A 166 2.66 12.85 12.42
N LEU A 167 2.78 11.96 13.42
CA LEU A 167 2.53 12.30 14.82
C LEU A 167 3.54 13.32 15.36
N LEU A 168 4.82 13.18 15.01
CA LEU A 168 5.87 14.11 15.40
C LEU A 168 5.60 15.50 14.81
N THR A 169 5.33 15.60 13.51
CA THR A 169 5.02 16.87 12.87
C THR A 169 3.72 17.46 13.40
N LEU A 170 2.70 16.65 13.68
CA LEU A 170 1.46 17.11 14.31
C LEU A 170 1.71 17.63 15.73
N TYR A 171 2.57 16.98 16.51
CA TYR A 171 2.95 17.41 17.85
C TYR A 171 3.66 18.76 17.83
N LEU A 172 4.63 18.92 16.90
CA LEU A 172 5.44 20.14 16.77
C LEU A 172 4.64 21.32 16.19
N THR A 173 3.84 21.09 15.15
CA THR A 173 3.18 22.16 14.38
C THR A 173 1.72 22.37 14.75
N ARG A 174 1.08 21.42 15.45
CA ARG A 174 -0.36 21.38 15.73
C ARG A 174 -1.25 21.44 14.47
N THR A 175 -0.70 21.14 13.30
CA THR A 175 -1.42 21.19 12.02
C THR A 175 -1.40 19.83 11.30
N SER A 176 -2.58 19.26 11.08
CA SER A 176 -2.68 17.94 10.45
C SER A 176 -2.40 17.94 8.94
N SER A 177 -2.51 19.10 8.27
CA SER A 177 -2.16 19.24 6.86
C SER A 177 -0.66 19.27 6.62
N LEU A 178 0.12 19.94 7.48
CA LEU A 178 1.59 19.91 7.38
C LEU A 178 2.14 18.54 7.76
N ALA A 179 1.55 17.88 8.76
CA ALA A 179 1.93 16.53 9.13
C ALA A 179 1.74 15.51 7.99
N ALA A 180 0.78 15.76 7.09
CA ALA A 180 0.43 14.88 5.98
C ALA A 180 1.17 15.19 4.66
N LEU A 181 2.00 16.23 4.63
CA LEU A 181 2.87 16.58 3.50
C LEU A 181 4.17 15.77 3.57
#